data_AF-A0A2E6P598-F1
#
_entry.id   AF-A0A2E6P598-F1
#
_cell.length_a   1.000
_cell.length_b   1.000
_cell.length_c   1.000
_cell.angle_alpha   90.00
_cell.angle_beta   90.00
_cell.angle_gamma   90.00
#
_symmetry.space_group_name_H-M   'P 1'
#
loop_
_entity.id
_entity.type
_entity.pdbx_description
1 polymer ?
#
loop_
_entity_poly.entity_id
_entity_poly.type
_entity_poly.pdbx_seq_one_letter_code
_entity_poly.pdbx_strand_id
1 'polypeptide(L)'
;MNEIKLEDLMSLEKYDEVRNTYRAGVIDHKRARQILIGPDIVLFFEDKKTVAYQIQEMLRTEKIFERRGIQDELDAYNSLIPEGNNWKATMMIQIPDVDARRAALARFVGIENSCWVKTGDADPVFALADEDLDRTTSHKTSAVHFLRFQLPESMRAVIKSGEEFSIGFDHVEYEHSVSLVSGALADSLRADLTSD
;
A
#
# COMPACT_ATOMS: atom_id res chain seq x y z
N MET A 1 13.01 -4.50 -12.26
CA MET A 1 12.21 -5.16 -13.33
C MET A 1 10.79 -5.48 -12.83
N ASN A 2 10.16 -4.58 -12.07
CA ASN A 2 8.86 -4.84 -11.45
C ASN A 2 7.70 -4.05 -12.09
N GLU A 3 8.00 -3.16 -13.03
CA GLU A 3 7.02 -2.30 -13.67
C GLU A 3 6.00 -3.09 -14.52
N ILE A 4 4.78 -2.59 -14.58
CA ILE A 4 3.73 -3.06 -15.50
C ILE A 4 3.85 -2.28 -16.79
N LYS A 5 3.82 -2.99 -17.92
CA LYS A 5 3.84 -2.39 -19.25
C LYS A 5 2.50 -2.53 -19.94
N LEU A 6 2.29 -1.77 -21.01
CA LEU A 6 1.11 -1.88 -21.86
C LEU A 6 0.85 -3.33 -22.32
N GLU A 7 1.91 -4.08 -22.61
CA GLU A 7 1.84 -5.49 -23.03
C GLU A 7 1.40 -6.47 -21.92
N ASP A 8 1.50 -6.06 -20.66
CA ASP A 8 0.99 -6.82 -19.51
C ASP A 8 -0.52 -6.62 -19.31
N LEU A 9 -1.13 -5.63 -19.99
CA LEU A 9 -2.53 -5.27 -19.86
C LEU A 9 -3.41 -5.96 -20.91
N MET A 10 -4.67 -6.15 -20.54
CA MET A 10 -5.69 -6.73 -21.39
C MET A 10 -6.47 -5.61 -22.06
N SER A 11 -7.02 -5.85 -23.25
CA SER A 11 -8.02 -4.95 -23.79
C SER A 11 -9.25 -4.91 -22.88
N LEU A 12 -10.05 -3.85 -22.98
CA LEU A 12 -11.28 -3.72 -22.19
C LEU A 12 -12.22 -4.93 -22.35
N GLU A 13 -12.36 -5.40 -23.60
CA GLU A 13 -13.15 -6.60 -23.93
C GLU A 13 -12.57 -7.84 -23.24
N LYS A 14 -11.26 -8.07 -23.38
CA LYS A 14 -10.63 -9.26 -22.83
C LYS A 14 -10.68 -9.27 -21.30
N TYR A 15 -10.51 -8.10 -20.69
CA TYR A 15 -10.61 -7.96 -19.24
C TYR A 15 -12.04 -8.23 -18.76
N ASP A 16 -13.07 -7.71 -19.44
CA ASP A 16 -14.47 -7.94 -19.07
C ASP A 16 -14.84 -9.44 -19.06
N GLU A 17 -14.36 -10.21 -20.04
CA GLU A 17 -14.55 -11.68 -20.11
C GLU A 17 -14.04 -12.41 -18.86
N VAL A 18 -12.86 -12.01 -18.35
CA VAL A 18 -12.16 -12.73 -17.26
C VAL A 18 -12.28 -12.06 -15.91
N ARG A 19 -12.92 -10.88 -15.85
CA ARG A 19 -12.91 -9.97 -14.71
C ARG A 19 -13.30 -10.65 -13.40
N ASN A 20 -14.35 -11.46 -13.41
CA ASN A 20 -14.85 -12.09 -12.19
C ASN A 20 -13.82 -13.06 -11.59
N THR A 21 -13.19 -13.89 -12.42
CA THR A 21 -12.13 -14.81 -12.00
C THR A 21 -10.87 -14.05 -11.57
N TYR A 22 -10.48 -13.03 -12.35
CA TYR A 22 -9.31 -12.20 -12.04
C TYR A 22 -9.48 -11.48 -10.70
N ARG A 23 -10.64 -10.84 -10.49
CA ARG A 23 -11.01 -10.16 -9.24
C ARG A 23 -11.01 -11.12 -8.05
N ALA A 24 -11.57 -12.32 -8.18
CA ALA A 24 -11.55 -13.31 -7.11
C ALA A 24 -10.11 -13.67 -6.70
N GLY A 25 -9.25 -13.93 -7.68
CA GLY A 25 -7.83 -14.22 -7.44
C GLY A 25 -7.05 -13.05 -6.83
N VAL A 26 -7.46 -11.80 -7.06
CA VAL A 26 -6.87 -10.61 -6.41
C VAL A 26 -7.40 -10.41 -5.00
N ILE A 27 -8.69 -10.68 -4.75
CA ILE A 27 -9.25 -10.60 -3.39
C ILE A 27 -8.56 -11.58 -2.46
N ASP A 28 -8.38 -12.83 -2.89
CA ASP A 28 -7.69 -13.84 -2.09
C ASP A 28 -6.23 -13.45 -1.83
N HIS A 29 -5.56 -12.86 -2.83
CA HIS A 29 -4.21 -12.31 -2.69
C HIS A 29 -4.13 -11.17 -1.68
N LYS A 30 -5.07 -10.21 -1.76
CA LYS A 30 -5.12 -9.05 -0.85
C LYS A 30 -5.29 -9.44 0.61
N ARG A 31 -5.84 -10.63 0.92
CA ARG A 31 -5.93 -11.13 2.31
C ARG A 31 -4.56 -11.30 2.97
N ALA A 32 -3.53 -11.66 2.19
CA ALA A 32 -2.15 -11.76 2.66
C ALA A 32 -1.36 -10.46 2.50
N ARG A 33 -2.01 -9.35 2.15
CA ARG A 33 -1.37 -8.04 1.90
C ARG A 33 -1.95 -6.92 2.77
N GLN A 34 -2.77 -7.24 3.77
CA GLN A 34 -3.41 -6.23 4.59
C GLN A 34 -3.19 -6.47 6.08
N ILE A 35 -3.12 -5.39 6.84
CA ILE A 35 -3.06 -5.43 8.30
C ILE A 35 -3.87 -4.30 8.90
N LEU A 36 -4.71 -4.64 9.87
CA LEU A 36 -5.43 -3.69 10.71
C LEU A 36 -4.51 -3.30 11.88
N ILE A 37 -4.30 -2.01 12.09
CA ILE A 37 -3.49 -1.47 13.18
C ILE A 37 -4.39 -0.57 14.01
N GLY A 38 -4.71 -1.00 15.23
CA GLY A 38 -5.73 -0.34 16.05
C GLY A 38 -7.15 -0.54 15.49
N PRO A 39 -8.12 0.29 15.89
CA PRO A 39 -9.52 0.12 15.49
C PRO A 39 -9.87 0.64 14.07
N ASP A 40 -9.12 1.63 13.56
CA ASP A 40 -9.59 2.47 12.46
C ASP A 40 -8.72 2.40 11.20
N ILE A 41 -7.46 1.94 11.30
CA ILE A 41 -6.50 2.07 10.19
C ILE A 41 -6.10 0.71 9.64
N VAL A 42 -6.26 0.55 8.33
CA VAL A 42 -5.78 -0.61 7.59
C VAL A 42 -4.68 -0.18 6.62
N LEU A 43 -3.58 -0.92 6.61
CA LEU A 43 -2.55 -0.82 5.58
C LEU A 43 -2.77 -1.94 4.56
N PHE A 44 -2.79 -1.59 3.28
CA PHE A 44 -2.77 -2.52 2.16
C PHE A 44 -1.43 -2.40 1.46
N PHE A 45 -0.57 -3.39 1.63
CA PHE A 45 0.72 -3.45 0.96
C PHE A 45 0.52 -3.78 -0.52
N GLU A 46 0.97 -2.87 -1.37
CA GLU A 46 0.80 -2.96 -2.81
C GLU A 46 1.91 -3.82 -3.43
N ASP A 47 1.59 -4.57 -4.47
CA ASP A 47 2.55 -5.29 -5.31
C ASP A 47 2.12 -5.26 -6.77
N LYS A 48 2.91 -5.88 -7.65
CA LYS A 48 2.60 -5.92 -9.08
C LYS A 48 1.19 -6.44 -9.37
N LYS A 49 0.66 -7.39 -8.59
CA LYS A 49 -0.67 -7.98 -8.81
C LYS A 49 -1.79 -7.08 -8.31
N THR A 50 -1.63 -6.42 -7.15
CA THR A 50 -2.64 -5.47 -6.67
C THR A 50 -2.72 -4.23 -7.55
N VAL A 51 -1.57 -3.74 -8.02
CA VAL A 51 -1.45 -2.57 -8.90
C VAL A 51 -1.99 -2.88 -10.31
N ALA A 52 -1.64 -4.04 -10.90
CA ALA A 52 -2.19 -4.45 -12.19
C ALA A 52 -3.72 -4.53 -12.17
N TYR A 53 -4.30 -5.03 -11.08
CA TYR A 53 -5.74 -5.03 -10.89
C TYR A 53 -6.33 -3.62 -10.81
N GLN A 54 -5.69 -2.70 -10.08
CA GLN A 54 -6.17 -1.32 -9.99
C GLN A 54 -6.17 -0.64 -11.36
N ILE A 55 -5.08 -0.76 -12.14
CA ILE A 55 -5.01 -0.21 -13.50
C ILE A 55 -6.13 -0.78 -14.37
N GLN A 56 -6.33 -2.10 -14.38
CA GLN A 56 -7.38 -2.74 -15.18
C GLN A 56 -8.79 -2.28 -14.79
N GLU A 57 -9.06 -2.13 -13.48
CA GLU A 57 -10.34 -1.59 -13.02
C GLU A 57 -10.54 -0.12 -13.41
N MET A 58 -9.48 0.69 -13.37
CA MET A 58 -9.51 2.09 -13.82
C MET A 58 -9.80 2.20 -15.31
N LEU A 59 -9.02 1.50 -16.15
CA LEU A 59 -9.21 1.51 -17.60
C LEU A 59 -10.62 1.07 -18.00
N ARG A 60 -11.17 0.05 -17.33
CA ARG A 60 -12.54 -0.43 -17.59
C ARG A 60 -13.61 0.56 -17.16
N THR A 61 -13.47 1.13 -15.96
CA THR A 61 -14.50 2.02 -15.38
C THR A 61 -14.59 3.32 -16.16
N GLU A 62 -13.43 3.88 -16.50
CA GLU A 62 -13.31 5.13 -17.25
C GLU A 62 -13.30 4.93 -18.78
N LYS A 63 -13.37 3.67 -19.24
CA LYS A 63 -13.34 3.27 -20.67
C LYS A 63 -12.13 3.83 -21.41
N ILE A 64 -10.96 3.79 -20.79
CA ILE A 64 -9.69 4.23 -21.37
C ILE A 64 -9.13 3.11 -22.24
N PHE A 65 -9.07 3.34 -23.55
CA PHE A 65 -8.48 2.41 -24.53
C PHE A 65 -7.43 3.07 -25.42
N GLU A 66 -7.30 4.40 -25.35
CA GLU A 66 -6.30 5.15 -26.10
C GLU A 66 -4.93 4.99 -25.44
N ARG A 67 -3.90 4.72 -26.25
CA ARG A 67 -2.54 4.42 -25.76
C ARG A 67 -2.00 5.46 -24.78
N ARG A 68 -2.25 6.75 -25.04
CA ARG A 68 -1.81 7.83 -24.15
C ARG A 68 -2.48 7.75 -22.79
N GLY A 69 -3.81 7.61 -22.75
CA GLY A 69 -4.53 7.48 -21.50
C GLY A 69 -4.11 6.23 -20.71
N ILE A 70 -3.81 5.12 -21.38
CA ILE A 70 -3.27 3.93 -20.70
C ILE A 70 -1.89 4.20 -20.10
N GLN A 71 -1.03 4.93 -20.82
CA GLN A 71 0.29 5.30 -20.31
C GLN A 71 0.18 6.23 -19.09
N ASP A 72 -0.74 7.18 -19.11
CA ASP A 72 -0.98 8.10 -17.98
C ASP A 72 -1.36 7.31 -16.70
N GLU A 73 -2.22 6.28 -16.83
CA GLU A 73 -2.57 5.38 -15.71
C GLU A 73 -1.39 4.50 -15.28
N LEU A 74 -0.61 3.97 -16.22
CA LEU A 74 0.60 3.20 -15.91
C LEU A 74 1.59 4.04 -15.10
N ASP A 75 1.87 5.27 -15.55
CA ASP A 75 2.81 6.18 -14.91
C ASP A 75 2.37 6.54 -13.48
N ALA A 76 1.06 6.72 -13.28
CA ALA A 76 0.49 7.01 -11.97
C ALA A 76 0.57 5.81 -11.00
N TYR A 77 0.24 4.60 -11.46
CA TYR A 77 0.09 3.44 -10.59
C TYR A 77 1.37 2.62 -10.40
N ASN A 78 2.30 2.64 -11.37
CA ASN A 78 3.57 1.91 -11.25
C ASN A 78 4.42 2.40 -10.07
N SER A 79 4.26 3.65 -9.62
CA SER A 79 4.96 4.16 -8.42
C SER A 79 4.58 3.40 -7.14
N LEU A 80 3.45 2.68 -7.13
CA LEU A 80 3.01 1.88 -5.99
C LEU A 80 3.61 0.46 -5.97
N ILE A 81 4.43 0.08 -6.95
CA ILE A 81 5.07 -1.23 -6.98
C ILE A 81 6.37 -1.19 -6.18
N PRO A 82 6.61 -2.15 -5.26
CA PRO A 82 7.86 -2.21 -4.51
C PRO A 82 9.07 -2.53 -5.40
N GLU A 83 10.21 -1.95 -5.07
CA GLU A 83 11.42 -1.96 -5.91
C GLU A 83 12.48 -2.97 -5.45
N GLY A 84 12.22 -3.77 -4.41
CA GLY A 84 13.19 -4.69 -3.82
C GLY A 84 13.84 -4.16 -2.55
N ASN A 85 13.99 -2.85 -2.43
CA ASN A 85 14.57 -2.22 -1.25
C ASN A 85 13.55 -1.42 -0.40
N ASN A 86 12.28 -1.44 -0.80
CA ASN A 86 11.20 -0.73 -0.14
C ASN A 86 9.90 -1.53 -0.16
N TRP A 87 9.01 -1.17 0.73
CA TRP A 87 7.60 -1.56 0.67
C TRP A 87 6.75 -0.35 0.32
N LYS A 88 5.66 -0.60 -0.40
CA LYS A 88 4.65 0.38 -0.78
C LYS A 88 3.32 -0.04 -0.16
N ALA A 89 2.59 0.89 0.43
CA ALA A 89 1.29 0.59 1.04
C ALA A 89 0.28 1.71 0.84
N THR A 90 -0.98 1.34 0.63
CA THR A 90 -2.13 2.24 0.73
C THR A 90 -2.66 2.19 2.15
N MET A 91 -2.54 3.31 2.88
CA MET A 91 -3.15 3.48 4.19
C MET A 91 -4.58 3.95 4.03
N MET A 92 -5.53 3.30 4.73
CA MET A 92 -6.93 3.70 4.74
C MET A 92 -7.46 3.85 6.17
N ILE A 93 -8.04 5.02 6.46
CA ILE A 93 -8.78 5.30 7.69
C ILE A 93 -10.25 4.90 7.47
N GLN A 94 -10.64 3.78 8.05
CA GLN A 94 -11.92 3.09 7.84
C GLN A 94 -12.88 3.30 9.01
N ILE A 95 -13.42 4.50 9.13
CA ILE A 95 -14.49 4.81 10.08
C ILE A 95 -15.84 4.81 9.33
N PRO A 96 -16.76 3.87 9.61
CA PRO A 96 -18.01 3.74 8.85
C PRO A 96 -18.91 4.99 8.96
N ASP A 97 -19.08 5.51 10.17
CA ASP A 97 -19.89 6.69 10.43
C ASP A 97 -19.25 7.95 9.84
N VAL A 98 -20.03 8.72 9.07
CA VAL A 98 -19.52 9.85 8.29
C VAL A 98 -19.07 11.00 9.18
N ASP A 99 -19.82 11.29 10.24
CA ASP A 99 -19.53 12.40 11.15
C ASP A 99 -18.35 12.06 12.07
N ALA A 100 -18.30 10.84 12.60
CA ALA A 100 -17.16 10.32 13.34
C ALA A 100 -15.90 10.31 12.47
N ARG A 101 -15.99 9.88 11.21
CA ARG A 101 -14.86 9.90 10.27
C ARG A 101 -14.36 11.32 10.05
N ARG A 102 -15.26 12.28 9.80
CA ARG A 102 -14.89 13.69 9.61
C ARG A 102 -14.17 14.24 10.85
N ALA A 103 -14.66 13.94 12.04
CA ALA A 103 -14.04 14.37 13.28
C ALA A 103 -12.66 13.72 13.49
N ALA A 104 -12.51 12.44 13.19
CA ALA A 104 -11.24 11.74 13.28
C ALA A 104 -10.19 12.28 12.30
N LEU A 105 -10.57 12.52 11.03
CA LEU A 105 -9.66 13.10 10.03
C LEU A 105 -9.13 14.49 10.40
N ALA A 106 -9.88 15.26 11.21
CA ALA A 106 -9.41 16.53 11.75
C ALA A 106 -8.42 16.35 12.91
N ARG A 107 -8.54 15.26 13.69
CA ARG A 107 -7.61 14.94 14.79
C ARG A 107 -6.33 14.24 14.30
N PHE A 108 -6.44 13.43 13.26
CA PHE A 108 -5.33 12.64 12.69
C PHE A 108 -4.47 13.43 11.70
N VAL A 109 -4.40 14.76 11.82
CA VAL A 109 -3.56 15.58 10.95
C VAL A 109 -2.09 15.18 11.14
N GLY A 110 -1.44 14.72 10.08
CA GLY A 110 -0.04 14.29 10.09
C GLY A 110 0.16 12.81 10.45
N ILE A 111 -0.90 12.04 10.68
CA ILE A 111 -0.81 10.62 11.06
C ILE A 111 -0.04 9.79 10.03
N GLU A 112 -0.11 10.15 8.75
CA GLU A 112 0.59 9.46 7.67
C GLU A 112 2.12 9.45 7.84
N ASN A 113 2.67 10.44 8.55
CA ASN A 113 4.10 10.55 8.83
C ASN A 113 4.53 9.79 10.09
N SER A 114 3.59 9.21 10.83
CA SER A 114 3.84 8.50 12.09
C SER A 114 3.85 6.98 11.93
N CYS A 115 3.55 6.47 10.72
CA CYS A 115 3.57 5.04 10.47
C CYS A 115 5.01 4.53 10.43
N TRP A 116 5.33 3.48 11.17
CA TRP A 116 6.67 2.94 11.28
C TRP A 116 6.71 1.41 11.17
N VAL A 117 7.86 0.89 10.76
CA VAL A 117 8.24 -0.54 10.80
C VAL A 117 9.52 -0.70 11.61
N LYS A 118 9.62 -1.76 12.42
CA LYS A 118 10.79 -2.03 13.26
C LYS A 118 11.10 -3.53 13.33
N THR A 119 12.38 -3.89 13.34
CA THR A 119 12.88 -5.25 13.63
C THR A 119 13.60 -5.24 14.98
N GLY A 120 13.24 -6.17 15.88
CA GLY A 120 13.84 -6.28 17.22
C GLY A 120 13.99 -4.93 17.94
N ASP A 121 15.22 -4.62 18.33
CA ASP A 121 15.60 -3.38 19.03
C ASP A 121 16.18 -2.28 18.11
N ALA A 122 16.19 -2.48 16.79
CA ALA A 122 16.71 -1.48 15.84
C ALA A 122 15.84 -0.22 15.81
N ASP A 123 16.38 0.90 15.31
CA ASP A 123 15.58 2.11 15.13
C ASP A 123 14.42 1.88 14.13
N PRO A 124 13.25 2.48 14.38
CA PRO A 124 12.12 2.37 13.47
C PRO A 124 12.40 3.07 12.13
N VAL A 125 11.90 2.48 11.05
CA VAL A 125 11.81 3.10 9.73
C VAL A 125 10.42 3.69 9.58
N PHE A 126 10.32 5.01 9.53
CA PHE A 126 9.08 5.71 9.27
C PHE A 126 8.74 5.71 7.76
N ALA A 127 7.46 5.68 7.46
CA ALA A 127 6.95 5.82 6.11
C ALA A 127 7.20 7.24 5.57
N LEU A 128 7.54 7.30 4.28
CA LEU A 128 7.48 8.51 3.48
C LEU A 128 6.10 8.53 2.82
N ALA A 129 5.29 9.53 3.16
CA ALA A 129 3.89 9.59 2.73
C ALA A 129 3.70 10.58 1.57
N ASP A 130 2.84 10.19 0.63
CA ASP A 130 2.25 11.07 -0.39
C ASP A 130 3.25 11.89 -1.22
N GLU A 131 4.43 11.33 -1.49
CA GLU A 131 5.52 12.01 -2.22
C GLU A 131 5.12 12.44 -3.64
N ASP A 132 4.13 11.77 -4.22
CA ASP A 132 3.60 12.04 -5.56
C ASP A 132 2.41 13.03 -5.55
N LEU A 133 2.02 13.57 -4.39
CA LEU A 133 0.87 14.46 -4.24
C LEU A 133 1.27 15.86 -3.72
N ASP A 134 0.96 16.90 -4.49
CA ASP A 134 1.01 18.29 -4.03
C ASP A 134 -0.17 18.57 -3.07
N ARG A 135 -0.01 18.24 -1.78
CA ARG A 135 -1.04 18.47 -0.76
C ARG A 135 -0.95 19.89 -0.21
N THR A 136 -2.06 20.65 -0.31
CA THR A 136 -2.13 22.08 0.03
C THR A 136 -3.03 22.41 1.23
N THR A 137 -3.64 21.42 1.90
CA THR A 137 -4.61 21.69 2.98
C THR A 137 -4.11 21.28 4.36
N SER A 138 -3.94 22.27 5.24
CA SER A 138 -3.40 22.12 6.61
C SER A 138 -4.44 21.75 7.68
N HIS A 139 -5.73 21.68 7.36
CA HIS A 139 -6.81 21.62 8.37
C HIS A 139 -7.39 20.21 8.63
N LYS A 140 -7.16 19.24 7.75
CA LYS A 140 -7.63 17.85 7.90
C LYS A 140 -6.76 16.92 7.06
N THR A 141 -6.59 15.68 7.52
CA THR A 141 -5.92 14.64 6.75
C THR A 141 -6.86 13.95 5.74
N SER A 142 -6.29 13.16 4.82
CA SER A 142 -7.04 12.35 3.85
C SER A 142 -7.47 11.03 4.49
N ALA A 143 -8.54 10.42 3.98
CA ALA A 143 -8.89 9.06 4.40
C ALA A 143 -7.96 8.01 3.76
N VAL A 144 -7.21 8.39 2.72
CA VAL A 144 -6.32 7.52 1.96
C VAL A 144 -4.97 8.20 1.77
N HIS A 145 -3.89 7.45 2.01
CA HIS A 145 -2.51 7.89 1.79
C HIS A 145 -1.68 6.80 1.14
N PHE A 146 -0.68 7.21 0.37
CA PHE A 146 0.32 6.30 -0.19
C PHE A 146 1.59 6.40 0.63
N LEU A 147 2.08 5.25 1.10
CA LEU A 147 3.23 5.14 1.99
C LEU A 147 4.34 4.37 1.30
N ARG A 148 5.58 4.84 1.46
CA ARG A 148 6.80 4.11 1.12
C ARG A 148 7.66 3.90 2.36
N PHE A 149 7.99 2.65 2.65
CA PHE A 149 8.97 2.30 3.68
C PHE A 149 10.30 2.02 3.00
N GLN A 150 11.25 2.94 3.10
CA GLN A 150 12.60 2.72 2.58
C GLN A 150 13.42 1.90 3.57
N LEU A 151 13.57 0.60 3.31
CA LEU A 151 14.18 -0.32 4.28
C LEU A 151 15.71 -0.34 4.11
N PRO A 152 16.50 -0.10 5.18
CA PRO A 152 17.95 -0.24 5.12
C PRO A 152 18.33 -1.70 4.92
N GLU A 153 19.51 -1.94 4.34
CA GLU A 153 19.99 -3.29 4.01
C GLU A 153 20.01 -4.23 5.21
N SER A 154 20.43 -3.73 6.38
CA SER A 154 20.43 -4.49 7.64
C SER A 154 19.04 -5.01 8.01
N MET A 155 18.01 -4.16 7.90
CA MET A 155 16.63 -4.55 8.20
C MET A 155 16.09 -5.53 7.16
N ARG A 156 16.41 -5.35 5.87
CA ARG A 156 16.00 -6.31 4.82
C ARG A 156 16.63 -7.68 5.04
N ALA A 157 17.92 -7.74 5.38
CA ALA A 157 18.62 -9.00 5.63
C ALA A 157 17.98 -9.77 6.80
N VAL A 158 17.64 -9.07 7.88
CA VAL A 158 16.93 -9.62 9.05
C VAL A 158 15.54 -10.13 8.67
N ILE A 159 14.73 -9.31 8.00
CA ILE A 159 13.38 -9.73 7.58
C ILE A 159 13.44 -10.95 6.65
N LYS A 160 14.41 -11.00 5.73
CA LYS A 160 14.61 -12.13 4.81
C LYS A 160 15.12 -13.40 5.48
N SER A 161 15.83 -13.31 6.61
CA SER A 161 16.24 -14.49 7.38
C SER A 161 15.07 -15.16 8.11
N GLY A 162 13.88 -14.56 8.05
CA GLY A 162 12.66 -15.07 8.68
C GLY A 162 12.36 -14.40 10.01
N GLU A 163 13.17 -13.42 10.44
CA GLU A 163 12.87 -12.68 11.65
C GLU A 163 11.57 -11.90 11.53
N GLU A 164 10.95 -11.77 12.69
CA GLU A 164 9.69 -11.08 12.88
C GLU A 164 9.94 -9.57 12.92
N PHE A 165 8.94 -8.81 12.50
CA PHE A 165 8.95 -7.36 12.56
C PHE A 165 7.63 -6.84 13.12
N SER A 166 7.66 -5.60 13.56
CA SER A 166 6.51 -4.88 14.10
C SER A 166 6.18 -3.69 13.22
N ILE A 167 4.93 -3.29 13.24
CA ILE A 167 4.42 -2.14 12.49
C ILE A 167 3.43 -1.38 13.35
N GLY A 168 3.45 -0.05 13.28
CA GLY A 168 2.59 0.77 14.11
C GLY A 168 2.51 2.22 13.68
N PHE A 169 1.79 2.98 14.49
CA PHE A 169 1.67 4.42 14.44
C PHE A 169 2.11 5.01 15.78
N ASP A 170 2.89 6.09 15.70
CA ASP A 170 3.28 6.92 16.84
C ASP A 170 2.70 8.33 16.67
N HIS A 171 1.39 8.42 16.81
CA HIS A 171 0.64 9.68 16.72
C HIS A 171 -0.06 9.96 18.05
N VAL A 172 -0.07 11.22 18.48
CA VAL A 172 -0.66 11.62 19.77
C VAL A 172 -2.12 11.22 19.95
N GLU A 173 -2.87 11.14 18.84
CA GLU A 173 -4.28 10.69 18.81
C GLU A 173 -4.44 9.22 18.41
N TYR A 174 -3.36 8.51 18.07
CA TYR A 174 -3.41 7.14 17.53
C TYR A 174 -2.09 6.38 17.73
N GLU A 175 -1.85 5.93 18.97
CA GLU A 175 -0.69 5.10 19.33
C GLU A 175 -1.10 3.62 19.34
N HIS A 176 -0.91 2.96 18.21
CA HIS A 176 -1.28 1.56 18.02
C HIS A 176 -0.21 0.82 17.23
N SER A 177 0.04 -0.44 17.58
CA SER A 177 0.99 -1.28 16.86
C SER A 177 0.55 -2.74 16.84
N VAL A 178 1.07 -3.46 15.86
CA VAL A 178 1.12 -4.92 15.84
C VAL A 178 2.57 -5.30 16.15
N SER A 179 2.78 -5.85 17.35
CA SER A 179 4.11 -6.21 17.86
C SER A 179 4.76 -7.35 17.08
N LEU A 180 3.97 -8.16 16.38
CA LEU A 180 4.43 -9.32 15.65
C LEU A 180 3.65 -9.49 14.35
N VAL A 181 4.27 -9.15 13.22
CA VAL A 181 3.80 -9.48 11.88
C VAL A 181 4.37 -10.85 11.47
N SER A 182 3.48 -11.83 11.30
CA SER A 182 3.84 -13.22 10.98
C SER A 182 2.89 -13.84 9.95
N GLY A 183 3.17 -15.08 9.55
CA GLY A 183 2.35 -15.85 8.62
C GLY A 183 2.32 -15.28 7.20
N ALA A 184 1.18 -15.42 6.53
CA ALA A 184 1.05 -15.12 5.10
C ALA A 184 1.40 -13.67 4.73
N LEU A 185 1.12 -12.71 5.63
CA LEU A 185 1.50 -11.32 5.41
C LEU A 185 3.02 -11.15 5.46
N ALA A 186 3.69 -11.66 6.49
CA ALA A 186 5.14 -11.57 6.60
C ALA A 186 5.82 -12.26 5.41
N ASP A 187 5.35 -13.46 5.02
CA ASP A 187 5.88 -14.19 3.87
C ASP A 187 5.72 -13.39 2.56
N SER A 188 4.55 -12.76 2.37
CA SER A 188 4.30 -11.94 1.20
C SER A 188 5.17 -10.69 1.16
N LEU A 189 5.37 -10.00 2.28
CA LEU A 189 6.21 -8.80 2.35
C LEU A 189 7.68 -9.11 2.20
N ARG A 190 8.15 -10.27 2.68
CA ARG A 190 9.52 -10.75 2.42
C ARG A 190 9.77 -10.97 0.92
N ALA A 191 8.78 -11.46 0.19
CA ALA A 191 8.90 -11.72 -1.24
C ALA A 191 9.12 -10.45 -2.07
N ASP A 192 8.75 -9.29 -1.54
CA ASP A 192 8.98 -8.00 -2.20
C ASP A 192 10.43 -7.52 -2.08
N LEU A 193 11.27 -8.16 -1.25
CA LEU A 193 12.61 -7.69 -0.94
C LEU A 193 13.72 -8.44 -1.70
N THR A 194 14.62 -7.70 -2.34
CA THR A 194 15.84 -8.23 -2.98
C THR A 194 16.98 -8.33 -1.98
N SER A 195 17.94 -9.21 -2.27
CA SER A 195 19.13 -9.39 -1.42
C SER A 195 20.23 -8.37 -1.73
N ASP A 196 20.11 -7.64 -2.84
CA ASP A 196 21.10 -6.70 -3.37
C ASP A 196 20.39 -5.41 -3.80
#